data_AF-A0A952W8P3-F1
#
_entry.id   AF-A0A952W8P3-F1
#
_cell.length_a   1.000
_cell.length_b   1.000
_cell.length_c   1.000
_cell.angle_alpha   90.00
_cell.angle_beta   90.00
_cell.angle_gamma   90.00
#
_symmetry.space_group_name_H-M   'P 1'
#
loop_
_entity.id
_entity.type
_entity.pdbx_description
1 polymer ?
#
loop_
_entity_poly.entity_id
_entity_poly.type
_entity_poly.pdbx_seq_one_letter_code
_entity_poly.pdbx_strand_id
1 'polypeptide(L)'
;MATKSSETSTRTIAAIAHLADDLMLEAERPILFWLNRHANRVVLHPGVLTPGIVILDETLAGLADQRLRITAFDQTGMVHPSLSNRSLRTFLSPHPGISHAAEVMLNHLSTRDALPLGLDILHVSEGVYPTHPDDPAIGALLATHTYLENPPRVNLSTAPQWFLLAIAGDETTSDMINDALAARAKSHRPALPAETTAASEWIPTLTSTCWSFRVDVQIGPVCRSRWLVFYVNAGQWMCAQRLNISP
;
A
#
# COMPACT_ATOMS: atom_id res chain seq x y z
N MET A 1 21.76 -43.44 14.36
CA MET A 1 22.03 -42.43 15.40
C MET A 1 21.86 -41.01 14.82
N ALA A 2 20.74 -40.73 14.14
CA ALA A 2 20.48 -39.50 13.37
C ALA A 2 19.18 -38.77 13.78
N THR A 3 18.45 -39.29 14.77
CA THR A 3 17.10 -38.81 15.12
C THR A 3 17.09 -37.63 16.10
N LYS A 4 18.05 -37.54 17.03
CA LYS A 4 18.09 -36.46 18.03
C LYS A 4 18.41 -35.08 17.43
N SER A 5 19.28 -35.00 16.42
CA SER A 5 19.64 -33.72 15.77
C SER A 5 18.48 -33.14 14.97
N SER A 6 17.68 -33.98 14.31
CA SER A 6 16.52 -33.55 13.52
C SER A 6 15.40 -33.01 14.41
N GLU A 7 15.11 -33.67 15.54
CA GLU A 7 14.06 -33.22 16.46
C GLU A 7 14.39 -31.89 17.14
N THR A 8 15.67 -31.65 17.49
CA THR A 8 16.11 -30.38 18.07
C THR A 8 15.98 -29.24 17.05
N SER A 9 16.44 -29.43 15.81
CA SER A 9 16.30 -28.42 14.75
C SER A 9 14.83 -28.08 14.44
N THR A 10 13.95 -29.07 14.39
CA THR A 10 12.51 -28.85 14.15
C THR A 10 11.85 -28.07 15.30
N ARG A 11 12.18 -28.39 16.57
CA ARG A 11 11.67 -27.64 17.73
C ARG A 11 12.16 -26.20 17.76
N THR A 12 13.39 -25.94 17.33
CA THR A 12 13.94 -24.58 17.22
C THR A 12 13.24 -23.77 16.13
N ILE A 13 12.96 -24.35 14.97
CA ILE A 13 12.23 -23.66 13.89
C ILE A 13 10.80 -23.34 14.30
N ALA A 14 10.10 -24.25 14.99
CA ALA A 14 8.74 -24.01 15.48
C ALA A 14 8.70 -22.85 16.49
N ALA A 15 9.65 -22.80 17.43
CA ALA A 15 9.76 -21.69 18.39
C ALA A 15 10.04 -20.36 17.69
N ILE A 16 10.92 -20.36 16.67
CA ILE A 16 11.21 -19.18 15.84
C ILE A 16 9.96 -18.72 15.08
N ALA A 17 9.16 -19.65 14.54
CA ALA A 17 7.92 -19.33 13.84
C ALA A 17 6.90 -18.67 14.77
N HIS A 18 6.73 -19.17 16.00
CA HIS A 18 5.87 -18.53 17.00
C HIS A 18 6.32 -17.12 17.34
N LEU A 19 7.63 -16.90 17.52
CA LEU A 19 8.17 -15.55 17.75
C LEU A 19 7.89 -14.61 16.57
N ALA A 20 8.00 -15.11 15.33
CA ALA A 20 7.66 -14.33 14.15
C ALA A 20 6.17 -13.95 14.15
N ASP A 21 5.28 -14.88 14.48
CA ASP A 21 3.84 -14.61 14.56
C ASP A 21 3.49 -13.60 15.66
N ASP A 22 4.16 -13.67 16.83
CA ASP A 22 4.02 -12.71 17.92
C ASP A 22 4.45 -11.30 17.50
N LEU A 23 5.59 -11.17 16.82
CA LEU A 23 6.04 -9.88 16.26
C LEU A 23 5.05 -9.33 15.24
N MET A 24 4.44 -10.19 14.43
CA MET A 24 3.43 -9.78 13.44
C MET A 24 2.15 -9.25 14.10
N LEU A 25 1.80 -9.72 15.29
CA LEU A 25 0.70 -9.18 16.08
C LEU A 25 1.08 -7.86 16.74
N GLU A 26 2.29 -7.78 17.29
CA GLU A 26 2.80 -6.58 17.95
C GLU A 26 3.04 -5.40 16.98
N ALA A 27 3.23 -5.68 15.68
CA ALA A 27 3.39 -4.68 14.64
C ALA A 27 2.21 -3.69 14.51
N GLU A 28 1.02 -4.05 14.99
CA GLU A 28 -0.14 -3.15 14.98
C GLU A 28 0.04 -1.93 15.90
N ARG A 29 0.80 -2.06 17.00
CA ARG A 29 1.03 -0.95 17.93
C ARG A 29 1.79 0.21 17.28
N PRO A 30 2.98 0.02 16.67
CA PRO A 30 3.66 1.10 15.96
C PRO A 30 2.84 1.62 14.77
N ILE A 31 2.05 0.78 14.10
CA ILE A 31 1.13 1.21 13.03
C ILE A 31 0.08 2.19 13.56
N LEU A 32 -0.63 1.82 14.63
CA LEU A 32 -1.66 2.67 15.24
C LEU A 32 -1.05 3.98 15.78
N PHE A 33 0.12 3.91 16.41
CA PHE A 33 0.84 5.13 16.82
C PHE A 33 1.14 6.04 15.63
N TRP A 34 1.67 5.46 14.54
CA TRP A 34 1.98 6.20 13.34
C TRP A 34 0.75 6.81 12.68
N LEU A 35 -0.34 6.04 12.56
CA LEU A 35 -1.62 6.49 12.00
C LEU A 35 -2.18 7.71 12.73
N ASN A 36 -2.18 7.68 14.07
CA ASN A 36 -2.72 8.77 14.89
C ASN A 36 -1.84 10.03 14.84
N ARG A 37 -0.53 9.88 14.64
CA ARG A 37 0.42 11.01 14.75
C ARG A 37 0.85 11.60 13.41
N HIS A 38 0.93 10.78 12.37
CA HIS A 38 1.65 11.10 11.13
C HIS A 38 0.81 10.99 9.85
N ALA A 39 -0.18 10.09 9.78
CA ALA A 39 -0.89 9.78 8.53
C ALA A 39 -1.41 11.03 7.78
N ASN A 40 -1.98 11.99 8.49
CA ASN A 40 -2.55 13.22 7.90
C ASN A 40 -1.51 14.29 7.48
N ARG A 41 -0.22 14.04 7.71
CA ARG A 41 0.88 14.97 7.41
C ARG A 41 1.84 14.45 6.36
N VAL A 42 1.58 13.24 5.86
CA VAL A 42 2.45 12.61 4.88
C VAL A 42 2.41 13.39 3.56
N VAL A 43 3.60 13.67 3.04
CA VAL A 43 3.81 14.25 1.72
C VAL A 43 4.89 13.40 1.03
N LEU A 44 4.54 12.77 -0.09
CA LEU A 44 5.48 12.01 -0.91
C LEU A 44 6.14 12.91 -1.94
N HIS A 45 7.46 12.76 -2.10
CA HIS A 45 8.19 13.45 -3.16
C HIS A 45 7.62 13.06 -4.54
N PRO A 46 7.51 13.99 -5.51
CA PRO A 46 6.94 13.70 -6.84
C PRO A 46 7.61 12.53 -7.58
N GLY A 47 8.93 12.39 -7.41
CA GLY A 47 9.74 11.33 -8.03
C GLY A 47 9.56 9.93 -7.44
N VAL A 48 8.69 9.75 -6.43
CA VAL A 48 8.40 8.42 -5.87
C VAL A 48 7.58 7.61 -6.87
N LEU A 49 8.10 6.45 -7.27
CA LEU A 49 7.48 5.58 -8.26
C LEU A 49 6.37 4.70 -7.66
N THR A 50 6.61 4.19 -6.47
CA THR A 50 5.66 3.38 -5.68
C THR A 50 5.31 4.16 -4.41
N PRO A 51 4.03 4.48 -4.13
CA PRO A 51 3.61 5.32 -3.02
C PRO A 51 3.69 4.61 -1.65
N GLY A 52 4.85 4.05 -1.34
CA GLY A 52 5.17 3.35 -0.10
C GLY A 52 6.09 4.17 0.80
N ILE A 53 5.86 4.08 2.11
CA ILE A 53 6.65 4.77 3.13
C ILE A 53 7.10 3.75 4.15
N VAL A 54 8.40 3.60 4.34
CA VAL A 54 8.93 2.79 5.43
C VAL A 54 8.70 3.56 6.73
N ILE A 55 7.84 3.04 7.60
CA ILE A 55 7.51 3.66 8.90
C ILE A 55 8.27 3.00 10.05
N LEU A 56 8.77 1.78 9.83
CA LEU A 56 9.63 1.05 10.75
C LEU A 56 10.54 0.13 9.93
N ASP A 57 11.82 0.10 10.23
CA ASP A 57 12.78 -0.85 9.68
C ASP A 57 13.88 -1.06 10.71
N GLU A 58 13.67 -2.05 11.58
CA GLU A 58 14.52 -2.28 12.73
C GLU A 58 15.14 -3.68 12.67
N THR A 59 16.42 -3.74 13.04
CA THR A 59 17.08 -4.99 13.41
C THR A 59 16.89 -5.20 14.90
N LEU A 60 16.22 -6.30 15.28
CA LEU A 60 15.89 -6.55 16.69
C LEU A 60 17.13 -7.05 17.44
N ALA A 61 17.41 -6.43 18.59
CA ALA A 61 18.57 -6.79 19.39
C ALA A 61 18.39 -8.16 20.06
N GLY A 62 19.44 -9.00 20.02
CA GLY A 62 19.52 -10.23 20.82
C GLY A 62 19.76 -11.51 20.03
N LEU A 63 19.54 -11.52 18.72
CA LEU A 63 19.82 -12.66 17.83
C LEU A 63 20.24 -12.13 16.44
N ALA A 64 21.18 -12.81 15.78
CA ALA A 64 21.51 -12.52 14.38
C ALA A 64 20.29 -12.79 13.48
N ASP A 65 20.12 -11.99 12.43
CA ASP A 65 19.08 -12.14 11.39
C ASP A 65 17.63 -11.95 11.87
N GLN A 66 17.40 -10.97 12.77
CA GLN A 66 16.05 -10.52 13.14
C GLN A 66 15.74 -9.14 12.57
N ARG A 67 14.72 -9.04 11.72
CA ARG A 67 14.30 -7.77 11.12
C ARG A 67 12.78 -7.64 11.13
N LEU A 68 12.29 -6.47 11.53
CA LEU A 68 10.90 -6.06 11.37
C LEU A 68 10.86 -4.83 10.48
N ARG A 69 10.18 -4.93 9.34
CA ARG A 69 9.94 -3.83 8.42
C ARG A 69 8.45 -3.60 8.26
N ILE A 70 8.03 -2.34 8.34
CA ILE A 70 6.64 -1.92 8.12
C ILE A 70 6.63 -0.83 7.06
N THR A 71 5.95 -1.11 5.94
CA THR A 71 5.77 -0.15 4.86
C THR A 71 4.30 0.26 4.78
N ALA A 72 4.02 1.55 4.89
CA ALA A 72 2.69 2.16 4.82
C ALA A 72 2.36 2.62 3.40
N PHE A 73 1.08 2.58 3.08
CA PHE A 73 0.54 2.76 1.74
C PHE A 73 -0.79 3.51 1.83
N ASP A 74 -0.86 4.69 1.22
CA ASP A 74 -2.08 5.50 1.24
C ASP A 74 -3.08 5.00 0.18
N GLN A 75 -4.20 4.41 0.59
CA GLN A 75 -5.19 3.89 -0.36
C GLN A 75 -5.87 5.00 -1.18
N THR A 76 -5.90 6.24 -0.66
CA THR A 76 -6.37 7.42 -1.43
C THR A 76 -5.27 8.03 -2.31
N GLY A 77 -4.01 7.70 -2.06
CA GLY A 77 -2.86 8.06 -2.91
C GLY A 77 -2.52 6.99 -3.95
N MET A 78 -3.24 5.88 -4.00
CA MET A 78 -3.01 4.82 -4.98
C MET A 78 -3.84 5.00 -6.24
N VAL A 79 -3.50 4.25 -7.29
CA VAL A 79 -4.28 4.25 -8.52
C VAL A 79 -5.65 3.67 -8.23
N HIS A 80 -6.67 4.49 -8.45
CA HIS A 80 -8.05 4.06 -8.36
C HIS A 80 -8.46 3.26 -9.60
N PRO A 81 -9.01 2.04 -9.47
CA PRO A 81 -9.38 1.21 -10.62
C PRO A 81 -10.34 1.89 -11.60
N SER A 82 -11.33 2.66 -11.12
CA SER A 82 -12.26 3.38 -12.01
C SER A 82 -11.62 4.51 -12.81
N LEU A 83 -10.47 5.02 -12.37
CA LEU A 83 -9.71 6.05 -13.08
C LEU A 83 -8.67 5.43 -14.02
N SER A 84 -8.46 4.10 -13.95
CA SER A 84 -7.47 3.33 -14.71
C SER A 84 -7.82 3.14 -16.20
N ASN A 85 -8.09 4.24 -16.89
CA ASN A 85 -8.34 4.26 -18.34
C ASN A 85 -7.08 3.82 -19.13
N ARG A 86 -7.23 3.52 -20.44
CA ARG A 86 -6.15 3.02 -21.32
C ARG A 86 -4.83 3.82 -21.23
N SER A 87 -4.88 5.12 -20.97
CA SER A 87 -3.70 5.97 -20.80
C SER A 87 -2.80 5.51 -19.63
N LEU A 88 -3.37 5.02 -18.52
CA LEU A 88 -2.61 4.56 -17.36
C LEU A 88 -1.88 3.23 -17.59
N ARG A 89 -2.38 2.37 -18.48
CA ARG A 89 -1.66 1.15 -18.91
C ARG A 89 -0.30 1.47 -19.53
N THR A 90 -0.23 2.56 -20.30
CA THR A 90 1.01 3.02 -20.93
C THR A 90 2.02 3.53 -19.90
N PHE A 91 1.56 4.18 -18.83
CA PHE A 91 2.41 4.68 -17.74
C PHE A 91 2.90 3.57 -16.79
N LEU A 92 2.18 2.44 -16.71
CA LEU A 92 2.57 1.27 -15.92
C LEU A 92 3.55 0.34 -16.67
N SER A 93 3.68 0.50 -17.99
CA SER A 93 4.49 -0.34 -18.87
C SER A 93 6.03 -0.17 -18.80
N PRO A 94 6.63 1.00 -18.47
CA PRO A 94 8.09 1.15 -18.51
C PRO A 94 8.83 0.61 -17.27
N HIS A 95 8.13 0.01 -16.30
CA HIS A 95 8.77 -0.55 -15.10
C HIS A 95 8.84 -2.09 -15.17
N PRO A 96 10.05 -2.69 -15.32
CA PRO A 96 10.21 -4.12 -15.61
C PRO A 96 9.59 -5.09 -14.59
N GLY A 97 9.34 -4.66 -13.34
CA GLY A 97 8.65 -5.47 -12.32
C GLY A 97 7.17 -5.13 -12.12
N ILE A 98 6.72 -3.96 -12.59
CA ILE A 98 5.35 -3.46 -12.39
C ILE A 98 4.48 -3.78 -13.61
N SER A 99 5.06 -3.77 -14.81
CA SER A 99 4.33 -3.93 -16.07
C SER A 99 3.53 -5.23 -16.12
N HIS A 100 4.14 -6.38 -15.79
CA HIS A 100 3.45 -7.67 -15.91
C HIS A 100 2.32 -7.82 -14.88
N ALA A 101 2.61 -7.43 -13.63
CA ALA A 101 1.70 -7.59 -12.51
C ALA A 101 0.51 -6.61 -12.58
N ALA A 102 0.77 -5.36 -12.98
CA ALA A 102 -0.25 -4.36 -13.26
C ALA A 102 -1.09 -4.72 -14.50
N GLU A 103 -0.49 -5.31 -15.54
CA GLU A 103 -1.20 -5.74 -16.75
C GLU A 103 -2.15 -6.90 -16.46
N VAL A 104 -1.71 -7.93 -15.70
CA VAL A 104 -2.56 -9.04 -15.25
C VAL A 104 -3.76 -8.53 -14.44
N MET A 105 -3.53 -7.65 -13.46
CA MET A 105 -4.60 -7.13 -12.61
C MET A 105 -5.54 -6.17 -13.36
N LEU A 106 -5.02 -5.28 -14.21
CA LEU A 106 -5.85 -4.42 -15.05
C LEU A 106 -6.70 -5.24 -16.03
N ASN A 107 -6.18 -6.36 -16.55
CA ASN A 107 -6.94 -7.30 -17.37
C ASN A 107 -8.05 -7.99 -16.58
N HIS A 108 -7.79 -8.39 -15.33
CA HIS A 108 -8.81 -8.95 -14.42
C HIS A 108 -9.88 -7.92 -13.99
N LEU A 109 -9.51 -6.66 -13.82
CA LEU A 109 -10.43 -5.58 -13.47
C LEU A 109 -11.29 -5.15 -14.67
N SER A 110 -10.74 -5.19 -15.89
CA SER A 110 -11.46 -4.84 -17.13
C SER A 110 -12.43 -5.91 -17.64
N THR A 111 -12.40 -7.13 -17.08
CA THR A 111 -13.19 -8.28 -17.56
C THR A 111 -14.41 -8.61 -16.69
N ARG A 112 -14.69 -7.83 -15.63
CA ARG A 112 -15.88 -8.03 -14.78
C ARG A 112 -16.68 -6.74 -14.63
N ASP A 113 -17.93 -6.75 -15.09
CA ASP A 113 -19.01 -5.77 -14.80
C ASP A 113 -19.42 -5.71 -13.31
N ALA A 114 -18.64 -6.32 -12.42
CA ALA A 114 -18.78 -6.24 -10.98
C ALA A 114 -17.39 -6.42 -10.36
N LEU A 115 -16.78 -5.31 -9.93
CA LEU A 115 -15.69 -5.39 -8.95
C LEU A 115 -16.27 -6.10 -7.71
N PRO A 116 -15.71 -7.25 -7.29
CA PRO A 116 -16.29 -7.99 -6.18
C PRO A 116 -16.25 -7.10 -4.94
N LEU A 117 -17.44 -6.82 -4.40
CA LEU A 117 -17.67 -6.18 -3.10
C LEU A 117 -16.56 -6.57 -2.12
N GLY A 118 -15.89 -5.55 -1.60
CA GLY A 118 -14.59 -5.54 -0.93
C GLY A 118 -13.87 -6.86 -0.83
N LEU A 119 -13.12 -7.31 -1.85
CA LEU A 119 -12.12 -8.39 -1.75
C LEU A 119 -12.56 -9.74 -1.12
N ASP A 120 -13.82 -9.89 -0.68
CA ASP A 120 -14.36 -11.07 -0.01
C ASP A 120 -14.53 -12.26 -0.98
N ILE A 121 -14.21 -12.06 -2.27
CA ILE A 121 -14.22 -13.08 -3.31
C ILE A 121 -12.91 -13.07 -4.14
N LEU A 122 -11.80 -12.62 -3.56
CA LEU A 122 -10.55 -13.30 -3.86
C LEU A 122 -10.48 -14.48 -2.90
N HIS A 123 -10.99 -15.64 -3.35
CA HIS A 123 -10.34 -16.88 -2.96
C HIS A 123 -8.85 -16.64 -3.22
N VAL A 124 -8.06 -16.63 -2.15
CA VAL A 124 -6.61 -16.57 -2.15
C VAL A 124 -6.13 -17.79 -2.92
N SER A 125 -6.10 -17.66 -4.24
CA SER A 125 -5.36 -18.48 -5.16
C SER A 125 -4.58 -17.47 -5.98
N GLU A 126 -3.39 -17.16 -5.46
CA GLU A 126 -2.27 -16.60 -6.23
C GLU A 126 -2.50 -15.21 -6.83
N GLY A 127 -2.92 -14.24 -6.02
CA GLY A 127 -2.37 -12.90 -6.20
C GLY A 127 -0.89 -13.00 -5.84
N VAL A 128 0.03 -12.89 -6.82
CA VAL A 128 1.48 -12.99 -6.59
C VAL A 128 1.92 -11.79 -5.77
N TYR A 129 1.84 -11.93 -4.45
CA TYR A 129 2.43 -10.99 -3.51
C TYR A 129 3.93 -11.30 -3.41
N PRO A 130 4.78 -10.27 -3.28
CA PRO A 130 6.22 -10.42 -3.08
C PRO A 130 6.57 -11.48 -2.05
N THR A 131 7.46 -12.38 -2.42
CA THR A 131 8.02 -13.37 -1.50
C THR A 131 9.23 -12.81 -0.76
N HIS A 132 9.80 -11.71 -1.26
CA HIS A 132 10.90 -10.98 -0.62
C HIS A 132 10.50 -9.55 -0.18
N PRO A 133 11.12 -9.02 0.89
CA PRO A 133 10.85 -7.67 1.41
C PRO A 133 11.05 -6.54 0.39
N ASP A 134 11.85 -6.80 -0.64
CA ASP A 134 12.23 -5.80 -1.65
C ASP A 134 11.45 -5.93 -2.97
N ASP A 135 10.60 -6.96 -3.16
CA ASP A 135 9.78 -7.00 -4.37
C ASP A 135 8.61 -6.02 -4.26
N PRO A 136 8.29 -5.29 -5.34
CA PRO A 136 7.13 -4.41 -5.37
C PRO A 136 5.83 -5.23 -5.33
N ALA A 137 4.99 -5.00 -4.32
CA ALA A 137 3.67 -5.63 -4.25
C ALA A 137 2.69 -4.93 -5.19
N ILE A 138 1.82 -5.68 -5.88
CA ILE A 138 0.75 -5.06 -6.70
C ILE A 138 -0.17 -4.20 -5.82
N GLY A 139 -0.44 -4.66 -4.59
CA GLY A 139 -1.16 -3.88 -3.58
C GLY A 139 -0.48 -2.58 -3.17
N ALA A 140 0.80 -2.38 -3.53
CA ALA A 140 1.53 -1.13 -3.32
C ALA A 140 1.25 -0.05 -4.37
N LEU A 141 0.43 -0.33 -5.39
CA LEU A 141 0.12 0.61 -6.47
C LEU A 141 -1.38 0.86 -6.65
N LEU A 142 -2.21 -0.14 -6.40
CA LEU A 142 -3.66 -0.09 -6.67
C LEU A 142 -4.46 0.08 -5.38
N ALA A 143 -5.42 0.99 -5.44
CA ALA A 143 -6.39 1.21 -4.37
C ALA A 143 -7.37 0.03 -4.34
N THR A 144 -7.31 -0.76 -3.28
CA THR A 144 -8.09 -2.00 -3.13
C THR A 144 -9.24 -1.87 -2.13
N HIS A 145 -9.27 -0.79 -1.35
CA HIS A 145 -10.24 -0.61 -0.26
C HIS A 145 -11.03 0.71 -0.35
N THR A 146 -10.62 1.63 -1.20
CA THR A 146 -11.36 2.86 -1.52
C THR A 146 -12.05 2.78 -2.89
N TYR A 147 -11.98 1.63 -3.58
CA TYR A 147 -12.44 1.48 -4.96
C TYR A 147 -13.96 1.67 -5.18
N LEU A 148 -14.74 1.53 -4.10
CA LEU A 148 -16.20 1.73 -4.11
C LEU A 148 -16.60 3.21 -3.96
N GLU A 149 -15.65 4.11 -3.69
CA GLU A 149 -15.93 5.53 -3.64
C GLU A 149 -16.30 6.06 -5.02
N ASN A 150 -17.45 6.73 -5.11
CA ASN A 150 -17.94 7.33 -6.33
C ASN A 150 -18.49 8.75 -6.04
N PRO A 151 -17.79 9.83 -6.44
CA PRO A 151 -16.52 9.81 -7.16
C PRO A 151 -15.35 9.36 -6.27
N PRO A 152 -14.31 8.75 -6.85
CA PRO A 152 -13.09 8.36 -6.13
C PRO A 152 -12.35 9.55 -5.56
N ARG A 153 -11.84 9.45 -4.32
CA ARG A 153 -10.96 10.47 -3.73
C ARG A 153 -9.51 10.20 -4.07
N VAL A 154 -8.79 11.24 -4.49
CA VAL A 154 -7.34 11.17 -4.80
C VAL A 154 -6.56 12.13 -3.91
N ASN A 155 -5.66 11.59 -3.10
CA ASN A 155 -4.82 12.38 -2.21
C ASN A 155 -3.63 12.96 -2.97
N LEU A 156 -3.67 14.27 -3.21
CA LEU A 156 -2.63 14.98 -3.96
C LEU A 156 -1.26 14.95 -3.26
N SER A 157 -1.25 14.75 -1.94
CA SER A 157 -0.02 14.71 -1.14
C SER A 157 0.78 13.43 -1.33
N THR A 158 0.13 12.33 -1.68
CA THR A 158 0.71 10.97 -1.69
C THR A 158 0.62 10.29 -3.05
N ALA A 159 -0.27 10.73 -3.94
CA ALA A 159 -0.41 10.14 -5.26
C ALA A 159 0.89 10.23 -6.10
N PRO A 160 1.30 9.16 -6.80
CA PRO A 160 2.43 9.23 -7.72
C PRO A 160 2.22 10.28 -8.81
N GLN A 161 3.30 10.98 -9.21
CA GLN A 161 3.23 12.03 -10.22
C GLN A 161 2.62 11.53 -11.54
N TRP A 162 3.04 10.36 -12.01
CA TRP A 162 2.54 9.78 -13.25
C TRP A 162 1.04 9.52 -13.22
N PHE A 163 0.49 9.15 -12.05
CA PHE A 163 -0.94 8.93 -11.88
C PHE A 163 -1.70 10.26 -11.93
N LEU A 164 -1.21 11.27 -11.20
CA LEU A 164 -1.83 12.60 -11.20
C LEU A 164 -1.87 13.20 -12.62
N LEU A 165 -0.74 13.19 -13.33
CA LEU A 165 -0.68 13.73 -14.69
C LEU A 165 -1.61 13.00 -15.67
N ALA A 166 -1.86 11.71 -15.46
CA ALA A 166 -2.75 10.93 -16.31
C ALA A 166 -4.24 11.22 -16.07
N ILE A 167 -4.62 11.70 -14.87
CA ILE A 167 -6.02 12.07 -14.53
C ILE A 167 -6.29 13.57 -14.64
N ALA A 168 -5.33 14.33 -15.16
CA ALA A 168 -5.38 15.79 -15.16
C ALA A 168 -6.46 16.40 -16.04
N GLY A 169 -7.06 15.66 -17.00
CA GLY A 169 -8.33 15.98 -17.67
C GLY A 169 -8.40 17.29 -18.48
N ASP A 170 -8.32 18.43 -17.80
CA ASP A 170 -8.42 19.80 -18.30
C ASP A 170 -7.27 20.69 -17.79
N GLU A 171 -7.23 21.94 -18.26
CA GLU A 171 -6.16 22.91 -17.91
C GLU A 171 -6.18 23.31 -16.43
N THR A 172 -7.36 23.58 -15.86
CA THR A 172 -7.53 23.95 -14.44
C THR A 172 -7.03 22.86 -13.49
N THR A 173 -7.38 21.62 -13.79
CA THR A 173 -6.98 20.44 -13.02
C THR A 173 -5.49 20.17 -13.20
N SER A 174 -4.95 20.40 -14.41
CA SER A 174 -3.52 20.32 -14.68
C SER A 174 -2.72 21.34 -13.85
N ASP A 175 -3.18 22.59 -13.76
CA ASP A 175 -2.54 23.62 -12.95
C ASP A 175 -2.57 23.27 -11.46
N MET A 176 -3.71 22.81 -10.94
CA MET A 176 -3.82 22.32 -9.56
C MET A 176 -2.83 21.18 -9.28
N ILE A 177 -2.70 20.22 -10.20
CA ILE A 177 -1.75 19.11 -10.07
C ILE A 177 -0.31 19.63 -10.10
N ASN A 178 0.02 20.54 -11.01
CA ASN A 178 1.36 21.12 -11.12
C ASN A 178 1.74 21.88 -9.84
N ASP A 179 0.82 22.66 -9.29
CA ASP A 179 1.00 23.36 -8.00
C ASP A 179 1.21 22.38 -6.85
N ALA A 180 0.43 21.29 -6.81
CA ALA A 180 0.61 20.25 -5.81
C ALA A 180 1.97 19.56 -5.93
N LEU A 181 2.42 19.24 -7.15
CA LEU A 181 3.74 18.65 -7.41
C LEU A 181 4.88 19.61 -7.02
N ALA A 182 4.73 20.90 -7.32
CA ALA A 182 5.69 21.93 -6.95
C ALA A 182 5.79 22.11 -5.42
N ALA A 183 4.68 22.05 -4.70
CA ALA A 183 4.66 22.06 -3.23
C ALA A 183 5.37 20.83 -2.67
N ARG A 184 5.07 19.64 -3.19
CA ARG A 184 5.68 18.37 -2.78
C ARG A 184 7.17 18.31 -3.03
N ALA A 185 7.67 18.88 -4.12
CA ALA A 185 9.10 18.98 -4.41
C ALA A 185 9.86 19.78 -3.33
N LYS A 186 9.16 20.67 -2.61
CA LYS A 186 9.69 21.43 -1.46
C LYS A 186 9.34 20.78 -0.11
N SER A 187 8.86 19.54 -0.12
CA SER A 187 8.35 18.82 1.06
C SER A 187 7.22 19.56 1.79
N HIS A 188 6.48 20.40 1.08
CA HIS A 188 5.33 21.11 1.61
C HIS A 188 4.03 20.39 1.26
N ARG A 189 3.04 20.51 2.15
CA ARG A 189 1.69 20.02 1.88
C ARG A 189 1.07 20.85 0.76
N PRO A 190 0.47 20.23 -0.27
CA PRO A 190 -0.31 20.96 -1.27
C PRO A 190 -1.48 21.72 -0.63
N ALA A 191 -1.98 22.73 -1.34
CA ALA A 191 -3.25 23.38 -1.02
C ALA A 191 -4.32 22.85 -1.98
N LEU A 192 -5.57 22.77 -1.50
CA LEU A 192 -6.71 22.56 -2.38
C LEU A 192 -7.26 23.92 -2.81
N PRO A 193 -7.63 24.10 -4.08
CA PRO A 193 -8.40 25.27 -4.51
C PRO A 193 -9.71 25.37 -3.72
N ALA A 194 -10.15 26.58 -3.40
CA ALA A 194 -11.43 26.80 -2.70
C ALA A 194 -12.65 26.36 -3.52
N GLU A 195 -12.49 26.28 -4.85
CA GLU A 195 -13.55 25.97 -5.81
C GLU A 195 -13.25 24.67 -6.58
N THR A 196 -13.02 23.56 -5.89
CA THR A 196 -13.13 22.24 -6.53
C THR A 196 -14.61 21.94 -6.77
N THR A 197 -15.10 22.32 -7.95
CA THR A 197 -16.51 22.17 -8.33
C THR A 197 -16.86 20.71 -8.65
N ALA A 198 -18.11 20.36 -8.33
CA ALA A 198 -18.65 19.01 -8.21
C ALA A 198 -18.90 18.25 -9.54
N ALA A 199 -18.11 18.51 -10.58
CA ALA A 199 -18.26 17.91 -11.91
C ALA A 199 -17.08 17.00 -12.32
N SER A 200 -16.12 16.77 -11.43
CA SER A 200 -14.92 15.98 -11.73
C SER A 200 -15.15 14.47 -11.52
N GLU A 201 -14.56 13.65 -12.39
CA GLU A 201 -14.55 12.17 -12.30
C GLU A 201 -13.90 11.64 -11.01
N TRP A 202 -13.27 12.52 -10.23
CA TRP A 202 -12.60 12.24 -8.96
C TRP A 202 -12.57 13.48 -8.05
N ILE A 203 -12.39 13.30 -6.75
CA ILE A 203 -12.36 14.37 -5.75
C ILE A 203 -10.93 14.53 -5.21
N PRO A 204 -10.28 15.69 -5.37
CA PRO A 204 -8.99 15.92 -4.74
C PRO A 204 -9.12 16.02 -3.22
N THR A 205 -8.19 15.38 -2.50
CA THR A 205 -8.09 15.43 -1.04
C THR A 205 -6.63 15.62 -0.62
N LEU A 206 -6.43 16.00 0.64
CA LEU A 206 -5.11 16.07 1.30
C LEU A 206 -5.03 15.18 2.53
N THR A 207 -6.10 14.43 2.79
CA THR A 207 -6.24 13.52 3.93
C THR A 207 -6.71 12.18 3.43
N SER A 208 -6.19 11.14 4.06
CA SER A 208 -6.58 9.78 3.78
C SER A 208 -7.42 9.23 4.93
N THR A 209 -8.47 8.50 4.57
CA THR A 209 -9.34 7.77 5.49
C THR A 209 -9.00 6.28 5.53
N CYS A 210 -8.06 5.82 4.68
CA CYS A 210 -7.72 4.41 4.54
C CYS A 210 -6.23 4.22 4.20
N TRP A 211 -5.55 3.42 5.02
CA TRP A 211 -4.15 3.05 4.81
C TRP A 211 -4.00 1.54 4.82
N SER A 212 -3.12 1.05 3.97
CA SER A 212 -2.65 -0.32 4.03
C SER A 212 -1.20 -0.37 4.51
N PHE A 213 -0.81 -1.52 5.06
CA PHE A 213 0.53 -1.75 5.57
C PHE A 213 0.99 -3.13 5.15
N ARG A 214 2.24 -3.21 4.67
CA ARG A 214 2.96 -4.46 4.57
C ARG A 214 3.89 -4.57 5.78
N VAL A 215 3.73 -5.65 6.53
CA VAL A 215 4.60 -6.02 7.64
C VAL A 215 5.43 -7.21 7.17
N ASP A 216 6.75 -7.09 7.26
CA ASP A 216 7.70 -8.15 6.94
C ASP A 216 8.53 -8.44 8.20
N VAL A 217 8.51 -9.70 8.63
CA VAL A 217 9.29 -10.21 9.75
C VAL A 217 10.22 -11.30 9.24
N GLN A 218 11.51 -11.15 9.54
CA GLN A 218 12.53 -12.16 9.31
C GLN A 218 13.16 -12.53 10.65
N ILE A 219 13.22 -13.83 10.97
CA ILE A 219 13.92 -14.37 12.13
C ILE A 219 14.68 -15.63 11.68
N GLY A 220 15.99 -15.50 11.48
CA GLY A 220 16.81 -16.58 10.93
C GLY A 220 16.24 -17.07 9.60
N PRO A 221 15.89 -18.37 9.46
CA PRO A 221 15.33 -18.91 8.23
C PRO A 221 13.83 -18.64 8.03
N VAL A 222 13.14 -18.12 9.05
CA VAL A 222 11.69 -17.89 8.98
C VAL A 222 11.43 -16.48 8.47
N CYS A 223 10.72 -16.39 7.35
CA CYS A 223 10.15 -15.15 6.83
C CYS A 223 8.62 -15.21 6.93
N ARG A 224 8.01 -14.09 7.33
CA ARG A 224 6.56 -13.89 7.39
C ARG A 224 6.25 -12.51 6.84
N SER A 225 5.21 -12.43 6.03
CA SER A 225 4.69 -11.16 5.52
C SER A 225 3.18 -11.11 5.72
N ARG A 226 2.64 -9.91 5.99
CA ARG A 226 1.20 -9.69 6.17
C ARG A 226 0.82 -8.33 5.63
N TRP A 227 -0.33 -8.30 4.97
CA TRP A 227 -1.02 -7.09 4.59
C TRP A 227 -2.06 -6.74 5.64
N LEU A 228 -2.03 -5.51 6.12
CA LEU A 228 -3.00 -4.96 7.06
C LEU A 228 -3.70 -3.77 6.43
N VAL A 229 -4.98 -3.59 6.72
CA VAL A 229 -5.75 -2.44 6.23
C VAL A 229 -6.43 -1.76 7.40
N PHE A 230 -6.24 -0.45 7.50
CA PHE A 230 -6.84 0.40 8.50
C PHE A 230 -7.71 1.47 7.85
N TYR A 231 -8.80 1.82 8.50
CA TYR A 231 -9.70 2.89 8.08
C TYR A 231 -10.13 3.74 9.26
N VAL A 232 -10.54 4.97 8.98
CA VAL A 232 -11.13 5.87 9.98
C VAL A 232 -12.62 5.54 10.13
N ASN A 233 -13.03 5.18 11.34
CA ASN A 233 -14.43 5.04 11.75
C ASN A 233 -14.69 5.91 12.97
N ALA A 234 -15.68 6.81 12.91
CA ALA A 234 -16.01 7.73 13.99
C ALA A 234 -14.80 8.49 14.56
N GLY A 235 -13.83 8.85 13.70
CA GLY A 235 -12.61 9.56 14.08
C GLY A 235 -11.49 8.69 14.68
N GLN A 236 -11.65 7.37 14.72
CA GLN A 236 -10.65 6.43 15.22
C GLN A 236 -10.17 5.50 14.11
N TRP A 237 -8.88 5.16 14.14
CA TRP A 237 -8.31 4.15 13.24
C TRP A 237 -8.68 2.75 13.71
N MET A 238 -9.28 1.96 12.81
CA MET A 238 -9.65 0.57 13.06
C MET A 238 -9.01 -0.33 12.00
N CYS A 239 -8.53 -1.50 12.43
CA CYS A 239 -8.06 -2.53 11.49
C CYS A 239 -9.27 -3.21 10.83
N ALA A 240 -9.45 -3.02 9.53
CA ALA A 240 -10.47 -3.69 8.72
C ALA A 240 -10.07 -5.13 8.34
N GLN A 241 -8.80 -5.32 7.98
CA GLN A 241 -8.38 -6.57 7.32
C GLN A 241 -6.96 -6.97 7.72
N ARG A 242 -6.73 -8.28 7.81
CA ARG A 242 -5.42 -8.91 8.00
C ARG A 242 -5.30 -10.06 7.01
N LEU A 243 -4.31 -10.01 6.11
CA LEU A 243 -4.07 -11.04 5.12
C LEU A 243 -2.62 -11.52 5.23
N ASN A 244 -2.42 -12.78 5.58
CA ASN A 244 -1.08 -13.37 5.53
C ASN A 244 -0.65 -13.48 4.07
N ILE A 245 0.59 -13.05 3.79
CA ILE A 245 1.22 -13.19 2.48
C ILE A 245 2.02 -14.48 2.53
N SER A 246 1.65 -15.44 1.69
CA SER A 246 2.40 -16.70 1.51
C SER A 246 3.36 -16.53 0.34
N PRO A 247 4.56 -17.14 0.41
CA PRO A 247 5.46 -17.21 -0.73
C PRO A 247 4.90 -18.07 -1.88
#